data_AF-A0A969GVJ8-F1
#
_entry.id   AF-A0A969GVJ8-F1
#
_cell.length_a   1.000
_cell.length_b   1.000
_cell.length_c   1.000
_cell.angle_alpha   90.00
_cell.angle_beta   90.00
_cell.angle_gamma   90.00
#
_symmetry.space_group_name_H-M   'P 1'
#
loop_
_entity.id
_entity.type
_entity.pdbx_description
1 polymer ?
#
loop_
_entity_poly.entity_id
_entity_poly.type
_entity_poly.pdbx_seq_one_letter_code
_entity_poly.pdbx_strand_id
1 'polypeptide(L)'
;QPLYRDRPTPEPQSWGPPLPIVAVPVSTTAPPKDAISQVKPLVETALTTGKFAQALGHLQTIPPTGHGDRYQNWLQQATQGVLREAKATLGSDLTQAQPAELTLAIQTVRQIQPGQPYYGEAQRQIHQWSEAILAVAKQRAVQPNQGSSTLAAHQYHAAILAAKLVPIDQTTLYTDAQRSIRQWSETLLAIAHAHARVGNWTIAMQTAQLIPLDTPLFFSGQEAIAQWSQHLITQAQTQSETGQLQSAIHILQQIPPDTPDHEAAQRAIGQWRSQLKPAKPRR
;
A
#
# COMPACT_ATOMS: atom_id res chain seq x y z
N GLN A 1 1.60 30.35 -9.31
CA GLN A 1 0.91 29.80 -8.13
C GLN A 1 -0.56 29.64 -8.51
N PRO A 2 -1.12 28.44 -8.35
CA PRO A 2 -1.83 28.14 -7.09
C PRO A 2 -1.48 26.79 -6.46
N LEU A 3 -1.36 26.83 -5.13
CA LEU A 3 -1.84 25.88 -4.12
C LEU A 3 -1.82 24.37 -4.46
N TYR A 4 -0.68 23.72 -4.20
CA TYR A 4 -0.66 22.28 -3.93
C TYR A 4 -1.19 22.07 -2.50
N ARG A 5 -2.42 21.57 -2.37
CA ARG A 5 -2.87 20.95 -1.13
C ARG A 5 -2.15 19.62 -1.02
N ASP A 6 -1.33 19.47 0.00
CA ASP A 6 -0.86 18.18 0.49
C ASP A 6 -2.06 17.24 0.62
N ARG A 7 -2.17 16.29 -0.32
CA ARG A 7 -2.93 15.07 -0.06
C ARG A 7 -2.03 14.22 0.82
N PRO A 8 -2.46 13.81 2.03
CA PRO A 8 -1.72 12.81 2.77
C PRO A 8 -1.70 11.53 1.92
N THR A 9 -0.50 11.09 1.56
CA THR A 9 -0.23 9.73 1.12
C THR A 9 -0.87 8.77 2.12
N PRO A 10 -1.65 7.75 1.69
CA PRO A 10 -2.13 6.74 2.61
C PRO A 10 -0.91 6.06 3.22
N GLU A 11 -0.74 6.18 4.53
CA GLU A 11 0.25 5.41 5.29
C GLU A 11 0.10 3.93 4.93
N PRO A 12 1.20 3.15 4.86
CA PRO A 12 1.07 1.71 4.82
C PRO A 12 0.29 1.31 6.08
N GLN A 13 -0.94 0.80 5.89
CA GLN A 13 -1.75 0.26 6.98
C GLN A 13 -0.97 -0.88 7.60
N SER A 14 -0.21 -0.54 8.64
CA SER A 14 0.43 -1.51 9.49
C SER A 14 -0.69 -2.36 10.07
N TRP A 15 -0.59 -3.67 9.87
CA TRP A 15 -1.36 -4.63 10.64
C TRP A 15 -0.91 -4.45 12.09
N GLY A 16 -1.59 -3.57 12.81
CA GLY A 16 -1.32 -3.35 14.23
C GLY A 16 -1.43 -4.67 14.98
N PRO A 17 -0.63 -4.87 16.05
CA PRO A 17 -0.74 -6.07 16.86
C PRO A 17 -2.18 -6.22 17.38
N PRO A 18 -2.68 -7.45 17.61
CA PRO A 18 -3.95 -7.64 18.31
C PRO A 18 -3.92 -6.82 19.60
N LEU A 19 -4.96 -6.02 19.82
CA LEU A 19 -5.06 -5.17 21.02
C LEU A 19 -4.82 -6.03 22.27
N PRO A 20 -3.95 -5.60 23.21
CA PRO A 20 -3.73 -6.34 24.44
C PRO A 20 -5.04 -6.48 25.22
N ILE A 21 -5.23 -7.63 25.86
CA ILE A 21 -6.33 -7.87 26.79
C ILE A 21 -6.14 -6.92 27.99
N VAL A 22 -6.78 -5.76 27.95
CA VAL A 22 -6.87 -4.88 29.12
C VAL A 22 -7.93 -5.48 30.04
N ALA A 23 -7.48 -6.18 31.08
CA ALA A 23 -8.33 -6.56 32.20
C ALA A 23 -8.76 -5.27 32.92
N VAL A 24 -10.01 -4.84 32.71
CA VAL A 24 -10.60 -3.70 33.41
C VAL A 24 -10.90 -4.13 34.85
N PRO A 25 -10.51 -3.37 35.89
CA PRO A 25 -10.88 -3.70 37.27
C PRO A 25 -12.40 -3.66 37.42
N VAL A 26 -12.97 -4.76 37.92
CA VAL A 26 -14.40 -4.91 38.18
C VAL A 26 -14.77 -4.02 39.38
N SER A 27 -15.38 -2.88 39.11
CA SER A 27 -16.09 -2.11 40.13
C SER A 27 -17.37 -2.83 40.50
N THR A 28 -17.45 -3.27 41.75
CA THR A 28 -18.59 -3.96 42.37
C THR A 28 -19.77 -3.00 42.56
N THR A 29 -20.59 -2.86 41.51
CA THR A 29 -22.00 -2.47 41.62
C THR A 29 -22.81 -3.42 40.76
N ALA A 30 -24.01 -3.81 41.22
CA ALA A 30 -24.88 -4.76 40.51
C ALA A 30 -25.01 -4.40 39.02
N PRO A 31 -24.91 -5.37 38.09
CA PRO A 31 -24.89 -5.05 36.66
C PRO A 31 -26.23 -4.43 36.25
N PRO A 32 -26.25 -3.32 35.49
CA PRO A 32 -27.49 -2.72 35.10
C PRO A 32 -28.23 -3.66 34.14
N LYS A 33 -29.43 -4.07 34.53
CA LYS A 33 -30.46 -4.68 33.68
C LYS A 33 -30.73 -3.83 32.41
N ASP A 34 -30.25 -2.58 32.40
CA ASP A 34 -30.39 -1.58 31.35
C ASP A 34 -29.42 -1.73 30.16
N ALA A 35 -28.27 -2.40 30.30
CA ALA A 35 -27.26 -2.44 29.21
C ALA A 35 -27.78 -3.13 27.93
N ILE A 36 -28.47 -4.27 28.09
CA ILE A 36 -29.12 -4.97 26.96
C ILE A 36 -30.24 -4.10 26.37
N SER A 37 -31.04 -3.45 27.21
CA SER A 37 -32.18 -2.63 26.80
C SER A 37 -31.75 -1.39 26.01
N GLN A 38 -30.61 -0.79 26.37
CA GLN A 38 -30.03 0.36 25.68
C GLN A 38 -29.47 0.00 24.29
N VAL A 39 -28.82 -1.16 24.18
CA VAL A 39 -28.16 -1.60 22.95
C VAL A 39 -29.12 -2.32 21.97
N LYS A 40 -30.22 -2.89 22.49
CA LYS A 40 -31.26 -3.58 21.73
C LYS A 40 -31.69 -2.89 20.43
N PRO A 41 -32.17 -1.63 20.43
CA PRO A 41 -32.68 -1.00 19.22
C PRO A 41 -31.58 -0.81 18.16
N LEU A 42 -30.33 -0.57 18.60
CA LEU A 42 -29.18 -0.42 17.71
C LEU A 42 -28.83 -1.75 17.04
N VAL A 43 -28.79 -2.84 17.83
CA VAL A 43 -28.54 -4.19 17.31
C VAL A 43 -29.65 -4.62 16.35
N GLU A 44 -30.91 -4.49 16.74
CA GLU A 44 -32.05 -4.88 15.89
C GLU A 44 -32.10 -4.07 14.59
N THR A 45 -31.83 -2.76 14.63
CA THR A 45 -31.73 -1.92 13.44
C THR A 45 -30.57 -2.36 12.54
N ALA A 46 -29.39 -2.62 13.12
CA ALA A 46 -28.22 -3.03 12.36
C ALA A 46 -28.42 -4.41 11.71
N LEU A 47 -29.01 -5.37 12.43
CA LEU A 47 -29.33 -6.70 11.90
C LEU A 47 -30.35 -6.64 10.74
N THR A 48 -31.40 -5.82 10.88
CA THR A 48 -32.46 -5.69 9.86
C THR A 48 -32.01 -4.89 8.63
N THR A 49 -31.10 -3.95 8.80
CA THR A 49 -30.50 -3.17 7.70
C THR A 49 -29.31 -3.86 7.02
N GLY A 50 -28.94 -5.07 7.46
CA GLY A 50 -27.83 -5.85 6.91
C GLY A 50 -26.44 -5.34 7.30
N LYS A 51 -26.34 -4.45 8.30
CA LYS A 51 -25.09 -3.88 8.82
C LYS A 51 -24.57 -4.73 9.99
N PHE A 52 -24.17 -5.96 9.70
CA PHE A 52 -23.88 -6.95 10.72
C PHE A 52 -22.60 -6.67 11.50
N ALA A 53 -21.59 -6.09 10.85
CA ALA A 53 -20.39 -5.60 11.52
C ALA A 53 -20.72 -4.56 12.61
N GLN A 54 -21.64 -3.64 12.32
CA GLN A 54 -22.11 -2.65 13.30
C GLN A 54 -22.90 -3.32 14.44
N ALA A 55 -23.76 -4.29 14.12
CA ALA A 55 -24.47 -5.08 15.13
C ALA A 55 -23.50 -5.79 16.08
N LEU A 56 -22.44 -6.40 15.54
CA LEU A 56 -21.39 -7.06 16.32
C LEU A 56 -20.63 -6.07 17.20
N GLY A 57 -20.25 -4.91 16.67
CA GLY A 57 -19.61 -3.84 17.43
C GLY A 57 -20.47 -3.35 18.62
N HIS A 58 -21.78 -3.20 18.41
CA HIS A 58 -22.71 -2.87 19.48
C HIS A 58 -22.78 -3.98 20.56
N LEU A 59 -22.85 -5.25 20.16
CA LEU A 59 -22.89 -6.38 21.09
C LEU A 59 -21.61 -6.49 21.96
N GLN A 60 -20.46 -6.10 21.43
CA GLN A 60 -19.19 -6.11 22.17
C GLN A 60 -19.15 -5.10 23.33
N THR A 61 -20.07 -4.13 23.37
CA THR A 61 -20.19 -3.18 24.50
C THR A 61 -20.97 -3.75 25.68
N ILE A 62 -21.67 -4.89 25.50
CA ILE A 62 -22.48 -5.50 26.54
C ILE A 62 -21.55 -6.28 27.51
N PRO A 63 -21.57 -5.96 28.82
CA PRO A 63 -20.73 -6.65 29.80
C PRO A 63 -21.13 -8.14 29.94
N PRO A 64 -20.22 -9.02 30.39
CA PRO A 64 -20.47 -10.47 30.50
C PRO A 64 -21.72 -10.85 31.31
N THR A 65 -22.09 -10.02 32.28
CA THR A 65 -23.30 -10.18 33.09
C THR A 65 -24.61 -10.10 32.28
N GLY A 66 -24.55 -9.54 31.07
CA GLY A 66 -25.67 -9.44 30.13
C GLY A 66 -25.70 -10.53 29.05
N HIS A 67 -24.79 -11.52 29.09
CA HIS A 67 -24.66 -12.54 28.04
C HIS A 67 -25.65 -13.71 28.20
N GLY A 68 -26.95 -13.41 28.25
CA GLY A 68 -28.02 -14.43 28.25
C GLY A 68 -28.42 -14.92 26.84
N ASP A 69 -29.46 -15.75 26.76
CA ASP A 69 -29.91 -16.38 25.50
C ASP A 69 -30.15 -15.39 24.35
N ARG A 70 -30.75 -14.23 24.64
CA ARG A 70 -30.98 -13.18 23.64
C ARG A 70 -29.68 -12.65 23.06
N TYR A 71 -28.68 -12.42 23.92
CA TYR A 71 -27.35 -11.98 23.49
C TYR A 71 -26.71 -13.04 22.58
N GLN A 72 -26.76 -14.31 22.99
CA GLN A 72 -26.20 -15.41 22.19
C GLN A 72 -26.87 -15.51 20.81
N ASN A 73 -28.20 -15.37 20.75
CA ASN A 73 -28.93 -15.36 19.48
C ASN A 73 -28.53 -14.20 18.57
N TRP A 74 -28.41 -12.98 19.11
CA TRP A 74 -27.93 -11.83 18.33
C TRP A 74 -26.48 -11.99 17.90
N LEU A 75 -25.63 -12.51 18.78
CA LEU A 75 -24.22 -12.76 18.49
C LEU A 75 -24.08 -13.77 17.33
N GLN A 76 -24.85 -14.86 17.35
CA GLN A 76 -24.87 -15.83 16.26
C GLN A 76 -25.34 -15.19 14.93
N GLN A 77 -26.41 -14.39 14.96
CA GLN A 77 -26.91 -13.71 13.76
C GLN A 77 -25.93 -12.67 13.22
N ALA A 78 -25.32 -11.87 14.10
CA ALA A 78 -24.36 -10.84 13.74
C ALA A 78 -23.09 -11.45 13.15
N THR A 79 -22.49 -12.45 13.80
CA THR A 79 -21.27 -13.13 13.32
C THR A 79 -21.49 -13.85 11.99
N GLN A 80 -22.62 -14.55 11.81
CA GLN A 80 -22.98 -15.12 10.51
C GLN A 80 -23.20 -14.04 9.43
N GLY A 81 -23.83 -12.95 9.83
CA GLY A 81 -24.08 -11.79 8.98
C GLY A 81 -22.80 -11.09 8.52
N VAL A 82 -21.81 -10.93 9.39
CA VAL A 82 -20.49 -10.34 9.09
C VAL A 82 -19.80 -11.14 7.98
N LEU A 83 -19.85 -12.47 8.04
CA LEU A 83 -19.31 -13.32 6.98
C LEU A 83 -20.02 -13.09 5.64
N ARG A 84 -21.35 -12.93 5.65
CA ARG A 84 -22.11 -12.65 4.43
C ARG A 84 -21.84 -11.25 3.89
N GLU A 85 -21.77 -10.25 4.77
CA GLU A 85 -21.45 -8.86 4.45
C GLU A 85 -20.08 -8.76 3.74
N ALA A 86 -19.06 -9.39 4.33
CA ALA A 86 -17.72 -9.43 3.73
C ALA A 86 -17.68 -10.21 2.41
N LYS A 87 -18.39 -11.34 2.31
CA LYS A 87 -18.49 -12.09 1.04
C LYS A 87 -19.22 -11.29 -0.03
N ALA A 88 -20.23 -10.48 0.32
CA ALA A 88 -21.01 -9.69 -0.64
C ALA A 88 -20.20 -8.53 -1.26
N THR A 89 -19.17 -8.04 -0.57
CA THR A 89 -18.22 -7.06 -1.16
C THR A 89 -17.27 -7.71 -2.17
N LEU A 90 -17.18 -9.05 -2.16
CA LEU A 90 -16.37 -9.82 -3.08
C LEU A 90 -17.28 -10.39 -4.17
N GLY A 91 -16.83 -10.34 -5.43
CA GLY A 91 -17.51 -11.03 -6.53
C GLY A 91 -17.55 -12.54 -6.30
N SER A 92 -18.32 -13.27 -7.11
CA SER A 92 -18.35 -14.75 -7.08
C SER A 92 -17.01 -15.39 -7.48
N ASP A 93 -16.17 -14.66 -8.21
CA ASP A 93 -14.84 -15.09 -8.64
C ASP A 93 -13.75 -14.24 -7.94
N LEU A 94 -13.04 -14.86 -6.99
CA LEU A 94 -11.96 -14.21 -6.24
C LEU A 94 -10.75 -13.87 -7.13
N THR A 95 -10.62 -14.46 -8.32
CA THR A 95 -9.52 -14.12 -9.25
C THR A 95 -9.67 -12.72 -9.85
N GLN A 96 -10.90 -12.19 -9.87
CA GLN A 96 -11.20 -10.84 -10.36
C GLN A 96 -11.23 -9.79 -9.23
N ALA A 97 -11.24 -10.24 -7.96
CA ALA A 97 -11.28 -9.36 -6.82
C ALA A 97 -10.00 -8.54 -6.71
N GLN A 98 -10.13 -7.25 -6.39
CA GLN A 98 -8.96 -6.42 -6.15
C GLN A 98 -8.36 -6.74 -4.76
N PRO A 99 -7.01 -6.70 -4.62
CA PRO A 99 -6.37 -6.91 -3.32
C PRO A 99 -6.91 -5.99 -2.21
N ALA A 100 -7.31 -4.76 -2.55
CA ALA A 100 -7.92 -3.83 -1.60
C ALA A 100 -9.31 -4.31 -1.10
N GLU A 101 -10.13 -4.90 -1.97
CA GLU A 101 -11.45 -5.44 -1.62
C GLU A 101 -11.30 -6.67 -0.69
N LEU A 102 -10.34 -7.55 -1.01
CA LEU A 102 -9.98 -8.69 -0.17
C LEU A 102 -9.51 -8.24 1.22
N THR A 103 -8.68 -7.20 1.29
CA THR A 103 -8.25 -6.61 2.57
C THR A 103 -9.42 -6.06 3.37
N LEU A 104 -10.37 -5.36 2.74
CA LEU A 104 -11.58 -4.87 3.41
C LEU A 104 -12.44 -6.03 3.94
N ALA A 105 -12.65 -7.08 3.15
CA ALA A 105 -13.38 -8.27 3.59
C ALA A 105 -12.70 -8.96 4.78
N ILE A 106 -11.36 -9.09 4.74
CA ILE A 106 -10.56 -9.59 5.87
C ILE A 106 -10.77 -8.71 7.11
N GLN A 107 -10.70 -7.38 6.99
CA GLN A 107 -10.92 -6.45 8.11
C GLN A 107 -12.32 -6.58 8.72
N THR A 108 -13.35 -6.77 7.89
CA THR A 108 -14.73 -7.00 8.34
C THR A 108 -14.84 -8.29 9.13
N VAL A 109 -14.31 -9.40 8.61
CA VAL A 109 -14.40 -10.71 9.26
C VAL A 109 -13.54 -10.83 10.51
N ARG A 110 -12.44 -10.08 10.61
CA ARG A 110 -11.60 -9.99 11.82
C ARG A 110 -12.33 -9.47 13.06
N GLN A 111 -13.47 -8.82 12.89
CA GLN A 111 -14.29 -8.36 14.01
C GLN A 111 -14.89 -9.54 14.82
N ILE A 112 -14.96 -10.73 14.22
CA ILE A 112 -15.35 -11.96 14.90
C ILE A 112 -14.17 -12.42 15.76
N GLN A 113 -14.33 -12.34 17.08
CA GLN A 113 -13.27 -12.63 18.05
C GLN A 113 -13.20 -14.12 18.42
N PRO A 114 -12.05 -14.61 18.94
CA PRO A 114 -11.94 -15.96 19.46
C PRO A 114 -13.05 -16.29 20.47
N GLY A 115 -13.63 -17.48 20.37
CA GLY A 115 -14.74 -17.93 21.22
C GLY A 115 -16.13 -17.46 20.77
N GLN A 116 -16.23 -16.55 19.78
CA GLN A 116 -17.52 -16.20 19.18
C GLN A 116 -17.97 -17.26 18.15
N PRO A 117 -19.30 -17.38 17.91
CA PRO A 117 -19.82 -18.21 16.83
C PRO A 117 -19.16 -17.87 15.48
N TYR A 118 -18.97 -18.89 14.65
CA TYR A 118 -18.34 -18.78 13.33
C TYR A 118 -16.88 -18.29 13.30
N TYR A 119 -16.20 -18.12 14.43
CA TYR A 119 -14.77 -17.73 14.45
C TYR A 119 -13.89 -18.67 13.61
N GLY A 120 -14.11 -19.98 13.70
CA GLY A 120 -13.35 -20.94 12.88
C GLY A 120 -13.60 -20.78 11.37
N GLU A 121 -14.81 -20.40 10.96
CA GLU A 121 -15.10 -20.08 9.56
C GLU A 121 -14.47 -18.76 9.15
N ALA A 122 -14.53 -17.75 10.02
CA ALA A 122 -13.88 -16.45 9.85
C ALA A 122 -12.38 -16.62 9.55
N GLN A 123 -11.68 -17.43 10.35
CA GLN A 123 -10.25 -17.72 10.13
C GLN A 123 -9.99 -18.41 8.79
N ARG A 124 -10.85 -19.36 8.37
CA ARG A 124 -10.74 -19.99 7.05
C ARG A 124 -10.92 -18.99 5.90
N GLN A 125 -11.88 -18.08 6.01
CA GLN A 125 -12.10 -17.03 5.00
C GLN A 125 -10.91 -16.07 4.93
N ILE A 126 -10.38 -15.64 6.09
CA ILE A 126 -9.19 -14.79 6.15
C ILE A 126 -8.01 -15.46 5.45
N HIS A 127 -7.77 -16.75 5.70
CA HIS A 127 -6.72 -17.50 5.00
C HIS A 127 -6.94 -17.52 3.48
N GLN A 128 -8.13 -17.93 3.03
CA GLN A 128 -8.46 -18.02 1.59
C GLN A 128 -8.33 -16.68 0.87
N TRP A 129 -8.79 -15.59 1.47
CA TRP A 129 -8.66 -14.26 0.87
C TRP A 129 -7.21 -13.76 0.89
N SER A 130 -6.42 -14.14 1.90
CA SER A 130 -4.99 -13.84 1.94
C SER A 130 -4.22 -14.61 0.86
N GLU A 131 -4.59 -15.87 0.58
CA GLU A 131 -4.08 -16.64 -0.56
C GLU A 131 -4.43 -15.95 -1.88
N ALA A 132 -5.66 -15.46 -2.03
CA ALA A 132 -6.10 -14.74 -3.21
C ALA A 132 -5.31 -13.43 -3.42
N ILE A 133 -5.03 -12.66 -2.36
CA ILE A 133 -4.17 -11.46 -2.44
C ILE A 133 -2.79 -11.82 -3.01
N LEU A 134 -2.16 -12.86 -2.45
CA LEU A 134 -0.84 -13.30 -2.90
C LEU A 134 -0.89 -13.86 -4.34
N ALA A 135 -1.96 -14.56 -4.72
CA ALA A 135 -2.16 -15.07 -6.07
C ALA A 135 -2.28 -13.93 -7.09
N VAL A 136 -3.07 -12.90 -6.79
CA VAL A 136 -3.19 -11.70 -7.64
C VAL A 136 -1.85 -10.97 -7.75
N ALA A 137 -1.10 -10.85 -6.65
CA ALA A 137 0.25 -10.28 -6.67
C ALA A 137 1.18 -11.07 -7.62
N LYS A 138 1.22 -12.39 -7.49
CA LYS A 138 2.02 -13.27 -8.36
C LYS A 138 1.59 -13.17 -9.82
N GLN A 139 0.28 -13.13 -10.11
CA GLN A 139 -0.23 -12.98 -11.47
C GLN A 139 0.24 -11.67 -12.12
N ARG A 140 0.23 -10.55 -11.37
CA ARG A 140 0.76 -9.27 -11.85
C ARG A 140 2.24 -9.36 -12.20
N ALA A 141 3.01 -10.15 -11.45
CA ALA A 141 4.44 -10.36 -11.70
C ALA A 141 4.77 -11.39 -12.80
N VAL A 142 3.82 -12.24 -13.24
CA VAL A 142 4.04 -13.23 -14.32
C VAL A 142 3.83 -12.64 -15.72
N GLN A 143 2.90 -11.69 -15.87
CA GLN A 143 2.68 -11.00 -17.16
C GLN A 143 3.91 -10.28 -17.76
N PRO A 144 4.87 -9.73 -16.99
CA PRO A 144 6.07 -9.10 -17.54
C PRO A 144 7.15 -10.03 -18.08
N ASN A 145 6.88 -11.34 -18.30
CA ASN A 145 7.87 -12.35 -18.70
C ASN A 145 8.64 -12.10 -20.04
N GLN A 146 8.64 -10.89 -20.59
CA GLN A 146 9.40 -10.51 -21.79
C GLN A 146 9.96 -9.07 -21.68
N GLY A 147 11.04 -8.87 -20.91
CA GLY A 147 11.99 -7.78 -21.13
C GLY A 147 12.01 -6.58 -20.16
N SER A 148 13.02 -5.72 -20.34
CA SER A 148 13.25 -4.50 -19.55
C SER A 148 12.36 -3.33 -19.99
N SER A 149 11.04 -3.55 -20.08
CA SER A 149 10.09 -2.52 -20.51
C SER A 149 9.55 -1.71 -19.33
N THR A 150 9.13 -0.47 -19.61
CA THR A 150 8.42 0.38 -18.62
C THR A 150 7.13 -0.28 -18.13
N LEU A 151 6.41 -0.99 -19.01
CA LEU A 151 5.21 -1.74 -18.61
C LEU A 151 5.55 -2.82 -17.58
N ALA A 152 6.63 -3.56 -17.81
CA ALA A 152 7.07 -4.59 -16.89
C ALA A 152 7.42 -4.02 -15.51
N ALA A 153 8.10 -2.88 -15.47
CA ALA A 153 8.38 -2.18 -14.22
C ALA A 153 7.10 -1.81 -13.45
N HIS A 154 6.09 -1.24 -14.12
CA HIS A 154 4.82 -0.91 -13.45
C HIS A 154 4.09 -2.15 -12.94
N GLN A 155 4.19 -3.28 -13.64
CA GLN A 155 3.60 -4.55 -13.21
C GLN A 155 4.28 -5.12 -11.96
N TYR A 156 5.61 -5.10 -11.89
CA TYR A 156 6.33 -5.50 -10.67
C TYR A 156 6.02 -4.57 -9.49
N HIS A 157 5.93 -3.26 -9.73
CA HIS A 157 5.49 -2.32 -8.71
C HIS A 157 4.08 -2.66 -8.18
N ALA A 158 3.11 -2.89 -9.09
CA ALA A 158 1.76 -3.26 -8.72
C ALA A 158 1.67 -4.64 -8.02
N ALA A 159 2.57 -5.57 -8.34
CA ALA A 159 2.70 -6.85 -7.66
C ALA A 159 3.21 -6.68 -6.23
N ILE A 160 4.25 -5.87 -6.03
CA ILE A 160 4.78 -5.54 -4.69
C ILE A 160 3.69 -4.91 -3.82
N LEU A 161 2.98 -3.89 -4.34
CA LEU A 161 1.90 -3.24 -3.61
C LEU A 161 0.79 -4.22 -3.20
N ALA A 162 0.44 -5.19 -4.06
CA ALA A 162 -0.53 -6.23 -3.73
C ALA A 162 0.00 -7.20 -2.66
N ALA A 163 1.23 -7.69 -2.79
CA ALA A 163 1.81 -8.62 -1.82
C ALA A 163 1.97 -8.00 -0.42
N LYS A 164 2.18 -6.69 -0.33
CA LYS A 164 2.21 -5.96 0.95
C LYS A 164 0.87 -6.00 1.70
N LEU A 165 -0.23 -6.29 1.01
CA LEU A 165 -1.55 -6.41 1.63
C LEU A 165 -1.79 -7.79 2.26
N VAL A 166 -0.88 -8.75 2.09
CA VAL A 166 -0.98 -10.05 2.79
C VAL A 166 -0.84 -9.81 4.29
N PRO A 167 -1.81 -10.28 5.11
CA PRO A 167 -1.76 -10.05 6.56
C PRO A 167 -0.56 -10.72 7.24
N ILE A 168 0.06 -10.01 8.19
CA ILE A 168 1.27 -10.47 8.90
C ILE A 168 1.06 -11.71 9.77
N ASP A 169 -0.17 -11.89 10.28
CA ASP A 169 -0.56 -13.04 11.09
C ASP A 169 -0.84 -14.31 10.26
N GLN A 170 -0.92 -14.19 8.93
CA GLN A 170 -0.90 -15.33 8.00
C GLN A 170 0.54 -15.75 7.73
N THR A 171 1.25 -16.18 8.77
CA THR A 171 2.72 -16.30 8.82
C THR A 171 3.38 -16.96 7.60
N THR A 172 2.82 -18.07 7.11
CA THR A 172 3.34 -18.77 5.93
C THR A 172 3.16 -17.93 4.66
N LEU A 173 1.96 -17.42 4.41
CA LEU A 173 1.65 -16.57 3.26
C LEU A 173 2.41 -15.24 3.31
N TYR A 174 2.53 -14.65 4.50
CA TYR A 174 3.31 -13.44 4.71
C TYR A 174 4.79 -13.67 4.38
N THR A 175 5.37 -14.79 4.81
CA THR A 175 6.76 -15.15 4.48
C THR A 175 6.96 -15.29 2.98
N ASP A 176 6.02 -15.93 2.28
CA ASP A 176 6.04 -16.06 0.82
C ASP A 176 5.86 -14.71 0.12
N ALA A 177 5.00 -13.83 0.65
CA ALA A 177 4.83 -12.48 0.17
C ALA A 177 6.12 -11.66 0.32
N GLN A 178 6.79 -11.72 1.47
CA GLN A 178 8.07 -11.04 1.71
C GLN A 178 9.18 -11.52 0.77
N ARG A 179 9.25 -12.84 0.51
CA ARG A 179 10.18 -13.40 -0.48
C ARG A 179 9.89 -12.85 -1.89
N SER A 180 8.62 -12.81 -2.26
CA SER A 180 8.18 -12.30 -3.57
C SER A 180 8.47 -10.80 -3.72
N ILE A 181 8.19 -10.00 -2.69
CA ILE A 181 8.50 -8.55 -2.64
C ILE A 181 9.99 -8.33 -2.88
N ARG A 182 10.87 -9.06 -2.18
CA ARG A 182 12.32 -8.95 -2.38
C ARG A 182 12.70 -9.24 -3.84
N GLN A 183 12.25 -10.36 -4.38
CA GLN A 183 12.57 -10.77 -5.75
C GLN A 183 12.08 -9.75 -6.80
N TRP A 184 10.87 -9.21 -6.65
CA TRP A 184 10.34 -8.23 -7.59
C TRP A 184 11.02 -6.87 -7.46
N SER A 185 11.42 -6.46 -6.25
CA SER A 185 12.23 -5.26 -6.07
C SER A 185 13.62 -5.41 -6.70
N GLU A 186 14.26 -6.58 -6.60
CA GLU A 186 15.49 -6.89 -7.31
C GLU A 186 15.30 -6.81 -8.84
N THR A 187 14.16 -7.29 -9.32
CA THR A 187 13.82 -7.22 -10.75
C THR A 187 13.60 -5.78 -11.23
N LEU A 188 12.91 -4.95 -10.45
CA LEU A 188 12.77 -3.51 -10.73
C LEU A 188 14.13 -2.82 -10.84
N LEU A 189 15.02 -3.09 -9.89
CA LEU A 189 16.38 -2.53 -9.91
C LEU A 189 17.15 -2.99 -11.16
N ALA A 190 17.02 -4.26 -11.55
CA ALA A 190 17.63 -4.79 -12.76
C ALA A 190 17.10 -4.12 -14.05
N ILE A 191 15.78 -3.85 -14.14
CA ILE A 191 15.18 -3.10 -15.26
C ILE A 191 15.72 -1.67 -15.29
N ALA A 192 15.82 -1.01 -14.14
CA ALA A 192 16.38 0.34 -14.03
C ALA A 192 17.83 0.38 -14.54
N HIS A 193 18.69 -0.56 -14.10
CA HIS A 193 20.06 -0.68 -14.61
C HIS A 193 20.12 -0.99 -16.11
N ALA A 194 19.19 -1.77 -16.65
CA ALA A 194 19.13 -2.05 -18.08
C ALA A 194 18.86 -0.78 -18.91
N HIS A 195 17.95 0.09 -18.45
CA HIS A 195 17.73 1.39 -19.07
C HIS A 195 18.95 2.30 -18.96
N ALA A 196 19.62 2.33 -17.80
CA ALA A 196 20.85 3.11 -17.62
C ALA A 196 21.96 2.69 -18.59
N ARG A 197 22.17 1.39 -18.79
CA ARG A 197 23.22 0.87 -19.70
C ARG A 197 23.04 1.32 -21.15
N VAL A 198 21.82 1.56 -21.59
CA VAL A 198 21.52 2.03 -22.96
C VAL A 198 21.34 3.56 -23.02
N GLY A 199 21.66 4.29 -21.95
CA GLY A 199 21.59 5.75 -21.89
C GLY A 199 20.18 6.32 -21.66
N ASN A 200 19.19 5.47 -21.33
CA ASN A 200 17.83 5.91 -21.02
C ASN A 200 17.71 6.33 -19.55
N TRP A 201 18.47 7.35 -19.15
CA TRP A 201 18.64 7.75 -17.75
C TRP A 201 17.35 8.17 -17.05
N THR A 202 16.48 8.91 -17.76
CA THR A 202 15.15 9.29 -17.23
C THR A 202 14.32 8.07 -16.86
N ILE A 203 14.26 7.07 -17.75
CA ILE A 203 13.50 5.84 -17.51
C ILE A 203 14.16 5.00 -16.41
N ALA A 204 15.49 4.96 -16.39
CA ALA A 204 16.25 4.27 -15.33
C ALA A 204 15.90 4.81 -13.94
N MET A 205 16.00 6.13 -13.75
CA MET A 205 15.69 6.78 -12.48
C MET A 205 14.22 6.61 -12.09
N GLN A 206 13.29 6.82 -13.03
CA GLN A 206 11.86 6.59 -12.78
C GLN A 206 11.57 5.14 -12.39
N THR A 207 12.23 4.17 -13.01
CA THR A 207 12.06 2.74 -12.69
C THR A 207 12.61 2.41 -11.30
N ALA A 208 13.79 2.93 -10.94
CA ALA A 208 14.34 2.74 -9.60
C ALA A 208 13.46 3.39 -8.51
N GLN A 209 12.79 4.50 -8.84
CA GLN A 209 11.85 5.18 -7.94
C GLN A 209 10.58 4.35 -7.65
N LEU A 210 10.25 3.37 -8.50
CA LEU A 210 9.13 2.44 -8.26
C LEU A 210 9.41 1.45 -7.12
N ILE A 211 10.65 1.35 -6.62
CA ILE A 211 10.98 0.49 -5.49
C ILE A 211 10.44 1.15 -4.20
N PRO A 212 9.48 0.54 -3.47
CA PRO A 212 8.87 1.20 -2.31
C PRO A 212 9.81 1.31 -1.10
N LEU A 213 9.61 2.37 -0.29
CA LEU A 213 10.39 2.75 0.90
C LEU A 213 10.62 1.62 1.92
N ASP A 214 9.63 0.75 2.08
CA ASP A 214 9.60 -0.34 3.05
C ASP A 214 10.00 -1.69 2.46
N THR A 215 10.71 -1.69 1.33
CA THR A 215 11.29 -2.90 0.75
C THR A 215 12.80 -2.97 0.96
N PRO A 216 13.40 -4.17 1.05
CA PRO A 216 14.85 -4.30 1.30
C PRO A 216 15.76 -3.62 0.28
N LEU A 217 15.26 -3.34 -0.93
CA LEU A 217 16.03 -2.79 -2.05
C LEU A 217 15.83 -1.28 -2.23
N PHE A 218 15.03 -0.63 -1.37
CA PHE A 218 14.78 0.82 -1.48
C PHE A 218 16.07 1.63 -1.53
N PHE A 219 16.98 1.39 -0.59
CA PHE A 219 18.24 2.12 -0.51
C PHE A 219 19.13 1.88 -1.73
N SER A 220 19.17 0.65 -2.26
CA SER A 220 19.90 0.34 -3.50
C SER A 220 19.33 1.08 -4.71
N GLY A 221 17.99 1.23 -4.79
CA GLY A 221 17.34 2.05 -5.82
C GLY A 221 17.70 3.53 -5.70
N GLN A 222 17.66 4.08 -4.49
CA GLN A 222 18.02 5.47 -4.23
C GLN A 222 19.50 5.76 -4.50
N GLU A 223 20.39 4.82 -4.14
CA GLU A 223 21.82 4.90 -4.45
C GLU A 223 22.06 4.92 -5.97
N ALA A 224 21.38 4.06 -6.74
CA ALA A 224 21.49 4.05 -8.18
C ALA A 224 21.02 5.39 -8.80
N ILE A 225 19.90 5.95 -8.33
CA ILE A 225 19.40 7.26 -8.76
C ILE A 225 20.44 8.36 -8.50
N ALA A 226 21.05 8.37 -7.30
CA ALA A 226 22.07 9.35 -6.95
C ALA A 226 23.30 9.23 -7.86
N GLN A 227 23.80 8.01 -8.09
CA GLN A 227 24.95 7.77 -8.96
C GLN A 227 24.69 8.23 -10.41
N TRP A 228 23.52 7.94 -10.97
CA TRP A 228 23.17 8.37 -12.33
C TRP A 228 22.97 9.87 -12.45
N SER A 229 22.34 10.48 -11.45
CA SER A 229 22.16 11.93 -11.40
C SER A 229 23.51 12.65 -11.37
N GLN A 230 24.44 12.18 -10.54
CA GLN A 230 25.80 12.71 -10.50
C GLN A 230 26.55 12.51 -11.81
N HIS A 231 26.44 11.34 -12.45
CA HIS A 231 27.02 11.10 -13.77
C HIS A 231 26.57 12.12 -14.82
N LEU A 232 25.25 12.38 -14.88
CA LEU A 232 24.68 13.38 -15.78
C LEU A 232 25.14 14.80 -15.44
N ILE A 233 25.23 15.14 -14.16
CA ILE A 233 25.74 16.45 -13.72
C ILE A 233 27.19 16.65 -14.16
N THR A 234 28.06 15.66 -13.91
CA THR A 234 29.47 15.74 -14.34
C THR A 234 29.58 15.87 -15.86
N GLN A 235 28.83 15.07 -16.62
CA GLN A 235 28.82 15.18 -18.08
C GLN A 235 28.35 16.56 -18.55
N ALA A 236 27.28 17.10 -17.97
CA ALA A 236 26.78 18.42 -18.30
C ALA A 236 27.80 19.52 -17.97
N GLN A 237 28.50 19.41 -16.84
CA GLN A 237 29.57 20.34 -16.46
C GLN A 237 30.69 20.34 -17.50
N THR A 238 31.20 19.17 -17.90
CA THR A 238 32.23 19.06 -18.95
C THR A 238 31.75 19.65 -20.28
N GLN A 239 30.50 19.42 -20.68
CA GLN A 239 29.94 20.04 -21.88
C GLN A 239 29.88 21.57 -21.76
N SER A 240 29.53 22.09 -20.58
CA SER A 240 29.49 23.53 -20.34
C SER A 240 30.87 24.19 -20.44
N GLU A 241 31.92 23.52 -19.94
CA GLU A 241 33.31 24.00 -19.99
C GLU A 241 33.85 24.06 -21.43
N THR A 242 33.39 23.16 -22.31
CA THR A 242 33.73 23.18 -23.74
C THR A 242 32.85 24.15 -24.56
N GLY A 243 32.03 24.98 -23.91
CA GLY A 243 31.14 25.95 -24.55
C GLY A 243 29.84 25.35 -25.11
N GLN A 244 29.61 24.04 -24.92
CA GLN A 244 28.44 23.32 -25.43
C GLN A 244 27.26 23.43 -24.44
N LEU A 245 26.87 24.66 -24.11
CA LEU A 245 25.83 24.93 -23.10
C LEU A 245 24.47 24.30 -23.44
N GLN A 246 24.10 24.21 -24.72
CA GLN A 246 22.85 23.56 -25.14
C GLN A 246 22.88 22.05 -24.86
N SER A 247 24.00 21.38 -25.16
CA SER A 247 24.20 19.96 -24.86
C SER A 247 24.17 19.71 -23.35
N ALA A 248 24.83 20.58 -22.57
CA ALA A 248 24.81 20.52 -21.10
C ALA A 248 23.39 20.63 -20.52
N ILE A 249 22.58 21.55 -21.05
CA ILE A 249 21.16 21.69 -20.67
C ILE A 249 20.39 20.42 -21.00
N HIS A 250 20.59 19.84 -22.19
CA HIS A 250 19.88 18.63 -22.61
C HIS A 250 20.19 17.43 -21.70
N ILE A 251 21.44 17.29 -21.25
CA ILE A 251 21.84 16.24 -20.31
C ILE A 251 21.11 16.41 -18.97
N LEU A 252 21.12 17.61 -18.38
CA LEU A 252 20.46 17.88 -17.10
C LEU A 252 18.93 17.75 -17.15
N GLN A 253 18.32 17.94 -18.33
CA GLN A 253 16.88 17.71 -18.51
C GLN A 253 16.47 16.25 -18.31
N GLN A 254 17.41 15.30 -18.36
CA GLN A 254 17.11 13.89 -18.14
C GLN A 254 16.91 13.53 -16.67
N ILE A 255 17.26 14.44 -15.74
CA ILE A 255 17.10 14.30 -14.29
C ILE A 255 15.64 14.62 -13.88
N PRO A 256 14.83 13.62 -13.48
CA PRO A 256 13.41 13.82 -13.18
C PRO A 256 13.15 14.70 -11.95
N PRO A 257 11.97 15.36 -11.83
CA PRO A 257 11.57 16.16 -10.68
C PRO A 257 11.66 15.47 -9.31
N ASP A 258 11.42 14.16 -9.29
CA ASP A 258 11.33 13.38 -8.06
C ASP A 258 12.69 12.83 -7.58
N THR A 259 13.80 13.40 -8.07
CA THR A 259 15.16 13.02 -7.67
C THR A 259 15.81 14.10 -6.79
N PRO A 260 16.67 13.72 -5.84
CA PRO A 260 17.34 14.69 -4.95
C PRO A 260 18.11 15.79 -5.69
N ASP A 261 18.67 15.46 -6.85
CA ASP A 261 19.53 16.34 -7.63
C ASP A 261 18.78 17.24 -8.62
N HIS A 262 17.46 17.10 -8.74
CA HIS A 262 16.67 17.86 -9.72
C HIS A 262 16.77 19.37 -9.54
N GLU A 263 16.68 19.86 -8.30
CA GLU A 263 16.75 21.31 -8.06
C GLU A 263 18.11 21.89 -8.45
N ALA A 264 19.19 21.15 -8.15
CA ALA A 264 20.54 21.54 -8.55
C ALA A 264 20.66 21.58 -10.09
N ALA A 265 20.11 20.58 -10.77
CA ALA A 265 20.04 20.53 -12.22
C ALA A 265 19.26 21.71 -12.81
N GLN A 266 18.09 22.05 -12.27
CA GLN A 266 17.28 23.19 -12.73
C GLN A 266 17.97 24.54 -12.54
N ARG A 267 18.70 24.72 -11.43
CA ARG A 267 19.50 25.94 -11.21
C ARG A 267 20.58 26.11 -12.28
N ALA A 268 21.33 25.06 -12.57
CA ALA A 268 22.36 25.08 -13.62
C ALA A 268 21.75 25.36 -15.01
N ILE A 269 20.63 24.71 -15.35
CA ILE A 269 19.88 24.98 -16.58
C ILE A 269 19.49 26.46 -16.69
N GLY A 270 18.97 27.05 -15.62
CA GLY A 270 18.55 28.46 -15.59
C GLY A 270 19.73 29.43 -15.82
N GLN A 271 20.88 29.14 -15.23
CA GLN A 271 22.10 29.92 -15.40
C GLN A 271 22.59 29.87 -16.85
N TRP A 272 22.74 28.67 -17.43
CA TRP A 272 23.24 28.52 -18.81
C TRP A 272 22.27 29.07 -19.86
N ARG A 273 20.95 28.93 -19.67
CA ARG A 273 19.95 29.57 -20.53
C ARG A 273 20.07 31.09 -20.56
N SER A 274 20.53 31.70 -19.46
CA SER A 274 20.74 33.14 -19.38
C SER A 274 22.00 33.59 -20.13
N GLN A 275 23.06 32.77 -20.12
CA GLN A 275 24.29 33.01 -20.88
C GLN A 275 24.08 32.91 -22.40
N LEU A 276 23.15 32.06 -22.83
CA LEU A 276 22.79 31.89 -24.24
C LEU A 276 21.92 33.01 -24.82
N LYS A 277 21.41 33.94 -23.98
CA LYS A 277 20.64 35.08 -24.48
C LYS A 277 21.59 36.10 -25.13
N PRO A 278 21.33 36.56 -26.37
CA PRO A 278 22.18 37.55 -27.02
C PRO A 278 22.18 38.85 -26.21
N ALA A 279 23.36 39.44 -26.00
CA ALA A 279 23.48 40.77 -25.43
C ALA A 279 22.73 41.76 -26.33
N LYS A 280 21.76 42.48 -25.75
CA LYS A 280 21.01 43.53 -26.46
C LYS A 280 22.03 44.52 -27.05
N PRO A 281 22.03 44.80 -28.36
CA PRO A 281 22.99 45.74 -28.92
C PRO A 281 22.79 47.09 -28.25
N ARG A 282 23.84 47.62 -27.63
CA ARG A 282 23.85 48.98 -27.10
C ARG A 282 23.69 49.92 -28.31
N ARG A 283 22.54 50.59 -28.37
CA ARG A 283 22.30 51.70 -29.29
C ARG A 283 22.99 52.95 -28.78
#